data_AF-A0A951PFS1-F1
#
_entry.id   AF-A0A951PFS1-F1
#
_cell.length_a   1.000
_cell.length_b   1.000
_cell.length_c   1.000
_cell.angle_alpha   90.00
_cell.angle_beta   90.00
_cell.angle_gamma   90.00
#
_symmetry.space_group_name_H-M   'P 1'
#
loop_
_entity.id
_entity.type
_entity.pdbx_description
1 polymer ?
#
loop_
_entity_poly.entity_id
_entity_poly.type
_entity_poly.pdbx_seq_one_letter_code
_entity_poly.pdbx_strand_id
1 'polypeptide(L)' 'MNLSATLAEIKTLSIDDRIRLVQAIWDSIGAESQQLTLTEPQKQELSRRMADHKTNPNAVIAWETVKSQARARIRR' A
#
# COMPACT_ATOMS: atom_id res chain seq x y z
N MET A 1 8.47 -24.14 6.69
CA MET A 1 9.66 -23.25 6.66
C MET A 1 9.58 -22.28 7.83
N ASN A 2 10.72 -21.91 8.41
CA ASN A 2 10.78 -20.91 9.48
C ASN A 2 10.91 -19.51 8.84
N LEU A 3 10.03 -18.57 9.20
CA LEU A 3 10.02 -17.22 8.62
C LEU A 3 11.35 -16.48 8.78
N SER A 4 12.03 -16.69 9.91
CA SER A 4 13.36 -16.10 10.16
C SER A 4 14.42 -16.65 9.19
N ALA A 5 14.38 -17.97 8.93
CA ALA A 5 15.28 -18.60 7.97
C ALA A 5 15.00 -18.12 6.53
N THR A 6 13.73 -18.06 6.13
CA THR A 6 13.33 -17.52 4.82
C THR A 6 13.73 -16.05 4.65
N LEU A 7 13.59 -15.23 5.69
CA LEU A 7 14.05 -13.83 5.66
C LEU A 7 15.57 -13.72 5.53
N ALA A 8 16.33 -14.65 6.14
CA ALA A 8 17.78 -14.68 5.98
C ALA A 8 18.18 -14.97 4.53
N GLU A 9 17.51 -15.92 3.87
CA GLU A 9 17.72 -16.23 2.45
C GLU A 9 17.33 -15.05 1.55
N ILE A 10 16.17 -14.43 1.77
CA ILE A 10 15.72 -13.25 0.99
C ILE A 10 16.72 -12.09 1.12
N LYS A 11 17.36 -11.92 2.29
CA LYS A 11 18.37 -10.88 2.48
C LYS A 11 19.65 -11.09 1.66
N THR A 12 19.91 -12.30 1.17
CA THR A 12 21.05 -12.58 0.27
C THR A 12 20.81 -12.08 -1.16
N LEU A 13 19.55 -11.80 -1.53
CA LEU A 13 19.19 -11.29 -2.84
C LEU A 13 19.61 -9.82 -3.01
N SER A 14 19.75 -9.42 -4.27
CA SER A 14 19.95 -8.02 -4.62
C SER A 14 18.78 -7.14 -4.13
N ILE A 15 18.96 -5.82 -4.03
CA ILE A 15 17.85 -4.92 -3.68
C ILE A 15 16.73 -5.04 -4.71
N ASP A 16 17.08 -5.09 -6.00
CA ASP A 16 16.11 -5.15 -7.09
C ASP A 16 15.28 -6.44 -7.04
N ASP A 17 15.92 -7.58 -6.77
CA ASP A 17 15.22 -8.87 -6.65
C ASP A 17 14.32 -8.91 -5.41
N ARG A 18 14.75 -8.29 -4.30
CA ARG A 18 13.89 -8.15 -3.11
C ARG A 18 12.66 -7.31 -3.41
N ILE A 19 12.81 -6.20 -4.14
CA ILE A 19 11.68 -5.36 -4.55
C ILE A 19 10.72 -6.15 -5.44
N ARG A 20 11.24 -6.88 -6.42
CA ARG A 20 10.43 -7.75 -7.31
C ARG A 20 9.70 -8.83 -6.52
N LEU A 21 10.36 -9.46 -5.55
CA LEU A 21 9.75 -10.48 -4.70
C LEU A 21 8.65 -9.89 -3.82
N VAL A 22 8.87 -8.72 -3.22
CA VAL A 22 7.84 -8.01 -2.44
C VAL A 22 6.62 -7.72 -3.30
N GLN A 23 6.81 -7.25 -4.53
CA GLN A 23 5.72 -7.01 -5.47
C GLN A 23 4.97 -8.30 -5.82
N ALA A 24 5.70 -9.38 -6.16
CA ALA A 24 5.08 -10.65 -6.52
C ALA A 24 4.25 -11.26 -5.37
N ILE A 25 4.74 -11.18 -4.13
CA ILE A 25 4.00 -11.61 -2.95
C ILE A 25 2.76 -10.73 -2.74
N TRP A 26 2.89 -9.42 -2.91
CA TRP A 26 1.76 -8.51 -2.78
C TRP A 26 0.66 -8.80 -3.81
N ASP A 27 1.05 -9.07 -5.06
CA ASP A 27 0.13 -9.44 -6.13
C ASP A 27 -0.55 -10.79 -5.86
N SER A 28 0.18 -11.78 -5.32
CA SER A 28 -0.40 -13.08 -4.98
C SER A 28 -1.42 -12.99 -3.86
N ILE A 29 -1.16 -12.18 -2.82
CA ILE A 29 -2.11 -11.93 -1.75
C ILE A 29 -3.40 -11.32 -2.31
N GLY A 30 -3.30 -10.37 -3.23
CA GLY A 30 -4.46 -9.79 -3.90
C GLY A 30 -5.26 -10.82 -4.70
N ALA A 31 -4.57 -11.68 -5.46
CA ALA A 31 -5.18 -12.72 -6.27
C ALA A 31 -5.86 -13.83 -5.44
N GLU A 32 -5.27 -14.18 -4.29
CA GLU A 32 -5.77 -15.22 -3.38
C GLU A 32 -6.78 -14.69 -2.35
N SER A 33 -6.79 -13.38 -2.11
CA SER A 33 -7.77 -12.77 -1.23
C SER A 33 -9.17 -12.97 -1.83
N GLN A 34 -9.98 -13.80 -1.17
CA GLN A 34 -11.42 -13.82 -1.41
C GLN A 34 -11.91 -12.38 -1.31
N GLN A 35 -12.81 -11.97 -2.23
CA GLN A 35 -13.36 -10.61 -2.27
C GLN A 35 -13.64 -10.13 -0.85
N LEU A 36 -12.77 -9.24 -0.36
CA LEU A 36 -12.91 -8.68 0.97
C LEU A 36 -14.26 -7.97 0.99
N THR A 37 -15.23 -8.60 1.64
CA THR A 37 -16.57 -8.05 1.70
C THR A 37 -16.51 -6.91 2.67
N LEU A 38 -16.54 -5.69 2.13
CA LEU A 38 -16.59 -4.48 2.94
C LEU A 38 -17.81 -4.54 3.85
N THR A 39 -17.62 -4.17 5.11
CA THR A 39 -18.76 -3.98 6.02
C THR A 39 -19.59 -2.78 5.55
N GLU A 40 -20.87 -2.73 5.93
CA GLU A 40 -21.74 -1.60 5.55
C GLU A 40 -21.16 -0.23 5.99
N PRO A 41 -20.59 -0.07 7.20
CA PRO A 41 -19.91 1.18 7.56
C PRO A 41 -18.75 1.55 6.65
N GLN A 42 -17.96 0.57 6.18
CA GLN A 42 -16.86 0.81 5.24
C GLN A 42 -17.38 1.25 3.87
N LYS A 43 -18.43 0.60 3.34
CA LYS A 43 -19.06 0.98 2.07
C LYS A 43 -19.63 2.40 2.13
N GLN A 44 -20.28 2.75 3.23
CA GLN A 44 -20.82 4.08 3.46
C GLN A 44 -19.70 5.14 3.49
N GLU A 45 -18.60 4.88 4.20
CA GLU A 45 -17.48 5.81 4.25
C GLU A 45 -16.81 6.01 2.88
N LEU A 46 -16.63 4.94 2.09
CA LEU A 46 -16.11 5.06 0.73
C LEU A 46 -17.05 5.86 -0.17
N SER A 47 -18.36 5.60 -0.08
CA SER A 47 -19.38 6.33 -0.85
C SER A 47 -19.38 7.82 -0.50
N ARG A 48 -19.29 8.16 0.79
CA ARG A 48 -19.19 9.53 1.29
C ARG A 48 -17.94 10.23 0.74
N ARG A 49 -16.75 9.63 0.88
CA ARG A 49 -15.50 10.20 0.36
C ARG A 49 -15.51 10.39 -1.15
N MET A 50 -16.13 9.48 -1.88
CA MET A 50 -16.24 9.57 -3.33
C MET A 50 -17.19 10.71 -3.75
N ALA A 51 -18.29 10.93 -3.03
CA ALA A 51 -19.19 12.08 -3.26
C ALA A 51 -18.50 13.41 -2.92
N ASP A 52 -17.76 13.47 -1.81
CA ASP A 52 -16.99 14.65 -1.40
C ASP A 52 -15.95 15.01 -2.47
N HIS A 53 -15.20 14.01 -2.98
CA HIS A 53 -14.20 14.24 -4.00
C HIS A 53 -14.80 14.69 -5.34
N LYS A 54 -15.96 14.16 -5.73
CA LYS A 54 -16.69 14.64 -6.93
C LYS A 54 -17.12 16.09 -6.80
N THR A 55 -17.54 16.49 -5.60
CA THR A 55 -17.99 17.87 -5.32
C THR A 55 -16.82 18.84 -5.21
N ASN A 56 -15.68 18.38 -4.69
CA ASN A 56 -14.47 19.18 -4.53
C ASN A 56 -13.21 18.40 -4.97
N PRO A 57 -12.95 18.27 -6.29
CA PRO A 57 -11.86 17.47 -6.81
C PRO A 57 -10.47 18.02 -6.44
N ASN A 58 -10.39 19.31 -6.12
CA ASN A 58 -9.15 19.99 -5.75
C ASN A 58 -8.85 19.88 -4.25
N ALA A 59 -9.74 19.30 -3.42
CA ALA A 59 -9.47 18.97 -2.02
C ALA A 59 -8.56 17.74 -1.88
N VAL A 60 -7.39 17.79 -2.52
CA VAL A 60 -6.38 16.74 -2.52
C VAL A 60 -5.03 17.34 -2.19
N ILE A 61 -4.12 16.50 -1.69
CA ILE A 61 -2.72 16.87 -1.51
C ILE A 61 -1.94 16.26 -2.67
N ALA A 62 -1.20 17.08 -3.40
CA ALA A 62 -0.35 16.59 -4.48
C ALA A 62 0.64 15.54 -3.97
N TRP A 63 0.86 14.49 -4.76
CA TRP A 63 1.79 13.42 -4.40
C TRP A 63 3.18 13.93 -4.03
N GLU A 64 3.70 14.92 -4.77
CA GLU A 64 5.01 15.52 -4.50
C GLU A 64 5.06 16.22 -3.13
N THR A 65 3.95 16.80 -2.67
CA THR A 65 3.85 17.36 -1.31
C THR A 65 3.91 16.25 -0.26
N VAL A 66 3.13 15.17 -0.43
CA VAL A 66 3.16 14.03 0.51
C VAL A 66 4.55 13.39 0.57
N LYS A 67 5.16 13.16 -0.59
CA LYS A 67 6.48 12.56 -0.75
C LYS A 67 7.59 13.43 -0.15
N SER A 68 7.55 14.75 -0.39
CA SER A 68 8.55 15.67 0.17
C SER A 68 8.45 15.73 1.70
N GLN A 69 7.23 15.78 2.26
CA GLN A 69 7.01 15.71 3.71
C GLN A 69 7.49 14.38 4.31
N ALA A 70 7.20 13.24 3.67
CA ALA A 70 7.66 11.93 4.14
C ALA A 70 9.20 11.85 4.17
N ARG A 71 9.88 12.32 3.11
CA ARG A 71 11.35 12.38 3.06
C ARG A 71 11.94 13.29 4.12
N ALA A 72 11.31 14.43 4.39
CA ALA A 72 11.75 15.34 5.44
C ALA A 72 11.67 14.71 6.84
N ARG A 73 10.66 13.86 7.10
CA ARG A 73 10.52 13.14 8.38
C ARG A 73 11.63 12.09 8.58
N ILE A 74 12.02 11.37 7.52
CA ILE A 74 13.06 10.33 7.58
C ILE A 74 14.47 10.91 7.81
N ARG A 75 14.68 12.20 7.48
CA ARG A 75 15.95 12.91 7.68
C ARG A 75 16.13 13.53 9.06
N ARG A 76 15.13 13.46 9.93
CA ARG A 76 15.21 13.88 11.34
C ARG A 76 15.60 12.71 12.20
#